data_AF-A0A9D7D965-F1
#
_entry.id   AF-A0A9D7D965-F1
#
_cell.length_a   1.000
_cell.length_b   1.000
_cell.length_c   1.000
_cell.angle_alpha   90.00
_cell.angle_beta   90.00
_cell.angle_gamma   90.00
#
_symmetry.space_group_name_H-M   'P 1'
#
loop_
_entity.id
_entity.type
_entity.pdbx_description
1 polymer ?
#
loop_
_entity_poly.entity_id
_entity_poly.type
_entity_poly.pdbx_seq_one_letter_code
_entity_poly.pdbx_strand_id
1 'polypeptide(L)'
;MADTLIREREALVEVKGDIKDQTDVIANSIGRQVRLMREASKLVKTEVTAAEHALETHLSSFASSANMLGEHTTQFHRAADHANAAAASLNGSMTEMLGGLAEATRLTETAKKSTAEAVLAANETASAVRETTRSAVTEAKRAAQLIRAEAQAMQVAANDTMARLNDMATSARTTASESQAAVATIEKRLGAIVSTAAVKKAAKPVERQPEPVAFEQSDEMSTLHAAANAAVSRGGSRPRVESRMDVTLEREPKKVFKGFGSWGNFMPQQREEAPMQAANESAFELADFGRNEPAVDTEGQIKTNAIDLVTNSGVDLDDVLDASDLERIARCSRDGASARRRAVIDAAPGAVTRIVRHMKRNADAHDTAITFRSRPDLAKSDKKSEGSDLVRAYLLIDAALA
;
A
#
# COMPACT_ATOMS: atom_id res chain seq x y z
N MET A 1 119.81 -70.80 33.31
CA MET A 1 119.42 -70.43 34.69
C MET A 1 119.66 -68.95 34.95
N ALA A 2 120.90 -68.44 35.01
CA ALA A 2 121.11 -66.99 35.15
C ALA A 2 120.49 -66.20 33.98
N ASP A 3 120.93 -66.46 32.75
CA ASP A 3 120.46 -65.74 31.55
C ASP A 3 118.95 -65.90 31.28
N THR A 4 118.36 -67.01 31.70
CA THR A 4 116.91 -67.26 31.58
C THR A 4 116.13 -66.38 32.56
N LEU A 5 116.57 -66.30 33.83
CA LEU A 5 115.96 -65.41 34.82
C LEU A 5 116.18 -63.93 34.49
N ILE A 6 117.26 -63.57 33.81
CA ILE A 6 117.49 -62.20 33.31
C ILE A 6 116.48 -61.86 32.21
N ARG A 7 116.30 -62.72 31.20
CA ARG A 7 115.31 -62.52 30.12
C ARG A 7 113.87 -62.51 30.65
N GLU A 8 113.55 -63.40 31.59
CA GLU A 8 112.24 -63.41 32.26
C GLU A 8 112.00 -62.10 33.04
N ARG A 9 113.02 -61.56 33.71
CA ARG A 9 112.96 -60.26 34.38
C ARG A 9 112.82 -59.09 33.40
N GLU A 10 113.47 -59.14 32.24
CA GLU A 10 113.35 -58.14 31.19
C GLU A 10 111.95 -58.15 30.56
N ALA A 11 111.44 -59.32 30.20
CA ALA A 11 110.06 -59.49 29.71
C ALA A 11 109.00 -59.06 30.75
N LEU A 12 109.23 -59.30 32.05
CA LEU A 12 108.35 -58.78 33.11
C LEU A 12 108.42 -57.25 33.29
N VAL A 13 109.52 -56.61 32.89
CA VAL A 13 109.62 -55.14 32.85
C VAL A 13 108.94 -54.57 31.60
N GLU A 14 109.09 -55.24 30.45
CA GLU A 14 108.39 -54.91 29.19
C GLU A 14 106.87 -55.01 29.35
N VAL A 15 106.35 -56.17 29.81
CA VAL A 15 104.92 -56.38 30.10
C VAL A 15 104.38 -55.39 31.15
N LYS A 16 105.21 -54.96 32.11
CA LYS A 16 104.84 -53.91 33.08
C LYS A 16 104.75 -52.52 32.44
N GLY A 17 105.56 -52.25 31.41
CA GLY A 17 105.42 -51.09 30.54
C GLY A 17 104.11 -51.15 29.76
N ASP A 18 103.89 -52.23 29.02
CA ASP A 18 102.68 -52.45 28.20
C ASP A 18 101.39 -52.32 29.02
N ILE A 19 101.31 -52.94 30.20
CA ILE A 19 100.14 -52.85 31.08
C ILE A 19 99.89 -51.40 31.52
N LYS A 20 100.95 -50.62 31.78
CA LYS A 20 100.82 -49.22 32.16
C LYS A 20 100.34 -48.38 30.96
N ASP A 21 100.95 -48.54 29.79
CA ASP A 21 100.60 -47.76 28.61
C ASP A 21 99.19 -48.13 28.09
N GLN A 22 98.79 -49.40 28.18
CA GLN A 22 97.40 -49.82 27.98
C GLN A 22 96.45 -49.18 29.02
N THR A 23 96.84 -49.11 30.28
CA THR A 23 96.04 -48.45 31.34
C THR A 23 95.88 -46.96 31.05
N ASP A 24 96.93 -46.26 30.63
CA ASP A 24 96.88 -44.85 30.26
C ASP A 24 96.04 -44.63 28.99
N VAL A 25 96.09 -45.52 28.00
CA VAL A 25 95.21 -45.50 26.81
C VAL A 25 93.73 -45.73 27.20
N ILE A 26 93.45 -46.67 28.11
CA ILE A 26 92.10 -46.98 28.60
C ILE A 26 91.54 -45.82 29.44
N ALA A 27 92.33 -45.24 30.34
CA ALA A 27 91.93 -44.07 31.12
C ALA A 27 91.57 -42.88 30.19
N ASN A 28 92.33 -42.67 29.13
CA ASN A 28 92.05 -41.65 28.12
C ASN A 28 90.83 -41.98 27.23
N SER A 29 90.58 -43.25 26.90
CA SER A 29 89.41 -43.64 26.09
C SER A 29 88.12 -43.54 26.89
N ILE A 30 88.09 -44.04 28.13
CA ILE A 30 86.98 -43.88 29.08
C ILE A 30 86.74 -42.39 29.36
N GLY A 31 87.81 -41.61 29.58
CA GLY A 31 87.72 -40.17 29.79
C GLY A 31 87.09 -39.41 28.62
N ARG A 32 87.31 -39.86 27.37
CA ARG A 32 86.62 -39.34 26.17
C ARG A 32 85.17 -39.83 26.09
N GLN A 33 84.91 -41.12 26.32
CA GLN A 33 83.56 -41.69 26.26
C GLN A 33 82.62 -41.06 27.30
N VAL A 34 83.08 -40.82 28.52
CA VAL A 34 82.30 -40.13 29.56
C VAL A 34 81.98 -38.67 29.19
N ARG A 35 82.84 -37.99 28.43
CA ARG A 35 82.53 -36.64 27.88
C ARG A 35 81.46 -36.73 26.79
N LEU A 36 81.64 -37.61 25.82
CA LEU A 36 80.68 -37.84 24.74
C LEU A 36 79.29 -38.26 25.27
N MET A 37 79.23 -39.13 26.30
CA MET A 37 77.98 -39.50 26.95
C MET A 37 77.32 -38.33 27.71
N ARG A 38 78.11 -37.44 28.33
CA ARG A 38 77.59 -36.21 28.96
C ARG A 38 77.10 -35.19 27.93
N GLU A 39 77.73 -35.12 26.76
CA GLU A 39 77.31 -34.26 25.64
C GLU A 39 76.05 -34.81 24.97
N ALA A 40 75.99 -36.11 24.67
CA ALA A 40 74.77 -36.78 24.20
C ALA A 40 73.61 -36.65 25.21
N SER A 41 73.87 -36.81 26.51
CA SER A 41 72.85 -36.61 27.56
C SER A 41 72.33 -35.16 27.63
N LYS A 42 73.17 -34.16 27.34
CA LYS A 42 72.71 -32.77 27.19
C LYS A 42 71.84 -32.59 25.95
N LEU A 43 72.26 -33.13 24.80
CA LEU A 43 71.51 -33.07 23.54
C LEU A 43 70.13 -33.71 23.68
N VAL A 44 70.06 -34.94 24.20
CA VAL A 44 68.80 -35.64 24.49
C VAL A 44 67.92 -34.83 25.45
N LYS A 45 68.49 -34.18 26.48
CA LYS A 45 67.71 -33.30 27.36
C LYS A 45 67.13 -32.08 26.62
N THR A 46 67.90 -31.45 25.74
CA THR A 46 67.40 -30.32 24.92
C THR A 46 66.34 -30.77 23.90
N GLU A 47 66.50 -31.95 23.30
CA GLU A 47 65.52 -32.52 22.37
C GLU A 47 64.22 -32.90 23.07
N VAL A 48 64.28 -33.52 24.25
CA VAL A 48 63.09 -33.84 25.06
C VAL A 48 62.34 -32.56 25.46
N THR A 49 63.03 -31.54 25.98
CA THR A 49 62.37 -30.26 26.35
C THR A 49 61.81 -29.49 25.15
N ALA A 50 62.42 -29.61 23.97
CA ALA A 50 61.86 -29.07 22.74
C ALA A 50 60.61 -29.85 22.27
N ALA A 51 60.62 -31.18 22.37
CA ALA A 51 59.48 -32.03 22.05
C ALA A 51 58.30 -31.83 23.02
N GLU A 52 58.58 -31.61 24.31
CA GLU A 52 57.59 -31.29 25.34
C GLU A 52 56.88 -29.96 25.03
N HIS A 53 57.62 -28.88 24.74
CA HIS A 53 57.01 -27.60 24.34
C HIS A 53 56.27 -27.66 22.98
N ALA A 54 56.76 -28.46 22.02
CA ALA A 54 56.06 -28.68 20.77
C ALA A 54 54.72 -29.40 21.01
N LEU A 55 54.71 -30.43 21.87
CA LEU A 55 53.50 -31.16 22.26
C LEU A 55 52.51 -30.27 23.02
N GLU A 56 52.99 -29.46 23.97
CA GLU A 56 52.19 -28.46 24.71
C GLU A 56 51.52 -27.47 23.74
N THR A 57 52.29 -26.94 22.77
CA THR A 57 51.78 -26.05 21.72
C THR A 57 50.73 -26.73 20.86
N HIS A 58 50.97 -27.97 20.44
CA HIS A 58 50.01 -28.76 19.67
C HIS A 58 48.72 -29.04 20.44
N LEU A 59 48.81 -29.47 21.71
CA LEU A 59 47.64 -29.73 22.57
C LEU A 59 46.83 -28.45 22.81
N SER A 60 47.48 -27.30 23.02
CA SER A 60 46.81 -26.00 23.13
C SER A 60 46.06 -25.63 21.83
N SER A 61 46.73 -25.77 20.67
CA SER A 61 46.12 -25.51 19.36
C SER A 61 44.95 -26.46 19.03
N PHE A 62 45.05 -27.72 19.46
CA PHE A 62 44.00 -28.73 19.31
C PHE A 62 42.80 -28.42 20.21
N ALA A 63 43.02 -28.04 21.48
CA ALA A 63 41.94 -27.64 22.39
C ALA A 63 41.21 -26.38 21.88
N SER A 64 41.95 -25.38 21.37
CA SER A 64 41.36 -24.22 20.70
C SER A 64 40.52 -24.63 19.48
N SER A 65 41.03 -25.53 18.64
CA SER A 65 40.33 -26.02 17.45
C SER A 65 39.06 -26.82 17.80
N ALA A 66 39.11 -27.62 18.86
CA ALA A 66 37.97 -28.38 19.36
C ALA A 66 36.87 -27.47 19.93
N ASN A 67 37.25 -26.41 20.65
CA ASN A 67 36.30 -25.39 21.12
C ASN A 67 35.61 -24.66 19.96
N MET A 68 36.37 -24.22 18.94
CA MET A 68 35.81 -23.60 17.74
C MET A 68 34.87 -24.55 16.99
N LEU A 69 35.22 -25.84 16.87
CA LEU A 69 34.36 -26.86 16.26
C LEU A 69 33.06 -27.05 17.05
N GLY A 70 33.14 -27.07 18.39
CA GLY A 70 31.99 -27.15 19.28
C GLY A 70 31.05 -25.94 19.14
N GLU A 71 31.61 -24.73 19.13
CA GLU A 71 30.83 -23.51 18.92
C GLU A 71 30.14 -23.53 17.56
N HIS A 72 30.89 -23.78 16.48
CA HIS A 72 30.36 -23.85 15.11
C HIS A 72 29.28 -24.93 14.96
N THR A 73 29.38 -26.05 15.69
CA THR A 73 28.33 -27.07 15.77
C THR A 73 27.06 -26.52 16.43
N THR A 74 27.17 -25.73 17.51
CA THR A 74 26.00 -25.08 18.13
C THR A 74 25.39 -23.99 17.24
N GLN A 75 26.22 -23.27 16.47
CA GLN A 75 25.76 -22.29 15.47
C GLN A 75 24.99 -23.00 14.34
N PHE A 76 25.48 -24.14 13.82
CA PHE A 76 24.77 -24.96 12.84
C PHE A 76 23.42 -25.47 13.36
N HIS A 77 23.33 -25.93 14.61
CA HIS A 77 22.05 -26.35 15.18
C HIS A 77 21.05 -25.19 15.23
N ARG A 78 21.45 -24.00 15.72
CA ARG A 78 20.58 -22.81 15.71
C ARG A 78 20.13 -22.41 14.29
N ALA A 79 21.02 -22.51 13.30
CA ALA A 79 20.70 -22.23 11.91
C ALA A 79 19.71 -23.27 11.32
N ALA A 80 19.85 -24.54 11.67
CA ALA A 80 18.92 -25.60 11.28
C ALA A 80 17.55 -25.44 11.94
N ASP A 81 17.49 -25.10 13.23
CA ASP A 81 16.24 -24.80 13.95
C ASP A 81 15.53 -23.59 13.34
N HIS A 82 16.25 -22.52 13.01
CA HIS A 82 15.72 -21.35 12.33
C HIS A 82 15.21 -21.68 10.92
N ALA A 83 15.95 -22.49 10.14
CA ALA A 83 15.52 -22.93 8.82
C ALA A 83 14.25 -23.81 8.88
N ASN A 84 14.13 -24.67 9.90
CA ASN A 84 12.94 -25.50 10.14
C ASN A 84 11.73 -24.65 10.55
N ALA A 85 11.92 -23.65 11.43
CA ALA A 85 10.88 -22.69 11.80
C ALA A 85 10.40 -21.85 10.61
N ALA A 86 11.33 -21.38 9.77
CA ALA A 86 11.00 -20.67 8.53
C ALA A 86 10.25 -21.55 7.52
N ALA A 87 10.63 -22.82 7.37
CA ALA A 87 9.93 -23.77 6.52
C ALA A 87 8.49 -24.06 7.03
N ALA A 88 8.31 -24.19 8.34
CA ALA A 88 6.98 -24.34 8.94
C ALA A 88 6.09 -23.10 8.74
N SER A 89 6.65 -21.90 8.91
CA SER A 89 5.97 -20.62 8.66
C SER A 89 5.57 -20.47 7.19
N LEU A 90 6.48 -20.78 6.25
CA LEU A 90 6.19 -20.78 4.82
C LEU A 90 5.06 -21.76 4.47
N ASN A 91 5.10 -22.99 4.99
CA ASN A 91 4.04 -23.97 4.77
C ASN A 91 2.67 -23.55 5.35
N GLY A 92 2.66 -22.85 6.50
CA GLY A 92 1.48 -22.19 7.06
C GLY A 92 0.91 -21.14 6.09
N SER A 93 1.72 -20.14 5.73
CA SER A 93 1.30 -19.06 4.82
C SER A 93 0.85 -19.55 3.44
N MET A 94 1.46 -20.62 2.91
CA MET A 94 1.04 -21.27 1.67
C MET A 94 -0.32 -21.97 1.83
N THR A 95 -0.59 -22.60 2.99
CA THR A 95 -1.88 -23.21 3.29
C THR A 95 -2.98 -22.16 3.40
N GLU A 96 -2.71 -21.03 4.07
CA GLU A 96 -3.63 -19.89 4.18
C GLU A 96 -3.89 -19.25 2.81
N MET A 97 -2.86 -19.05 1.99
CA MET A 97 -2.98 -18.52 0.63
C MET A 97 -3.82 -19.44 -0.27
N LEU A 98 -3.63 -20.76 -0.19
CA LEU A 98 -4.45 -21.73 -0.92
C LEU A 98 -5.91 -21.74 -0.43
N GLY A 99 -6.14 -21.57 0.87
CA GLY A 99 -7.47 -21.39 1.45
C GLY A 99 -8.15 -20.12 0.92
N GLY A 100 -7.46 -18.98 0.97
CA GLY A 100 -7.96 -17.70 0.45
C GLY A 100 -8.23 -17.71 -1.06
N LEU A 101 -7.40 -18.39 -1.85
CA LEU A 101 -7.64 -18.60 -3.29
C LEU A 101 -8.86 -19.48 -3.56
N ALA A 102 -9.06 -20.54 -2.76
CA ALA A 102 -10.26 -21.37 -2.85
C ALA A 102 -11.54 -20.60 -2.46
N GLU A 103 -11.48 -19.76 -1.43
CA GLU A 103 -12.59 -18.89 -1.02
C GLU A 103 -12.86 -17.80 -2.07
N ALA A 104 -11.84 -17.12 -2.58
CA ALA A 104 -11.99 -16.14 -3.66
C ALA A 104 -12.58 -16.75 -4.94
N THR A 105 -12.20 -18.00 -5.27
CA THR A 105 -12.80 -18.76 -6.38
C THR A 105 -14.28 -19.05 -6.12
N ARG A 106 -14.63 -19.47 -4.89
CA ARG A 106 -16.02 -19.71 -4.47
C ARG A 106 -16.86 -18.44 -4.52
N LEU A 107 -16.34 -17.32 -4.03
CA LEU A 107 -16.98 -15.99 -4.09
C LEU A 107 -17.15 -15.49 -5.52
N THR A 108 -16.20 -15.80 -6.41
CA THR A 108 -16.30 -15.47 -7.84
C THR A 108 -17.43 -16.25 -8.51
N GLU A 109 -17.58 -17.54 -8.22
CA GLU A 109 -18.65 -18.35 -8.80
C GLU A 109 -20.04 -18.01 -8.21
N THR A 110 -20.13 -17.65 -6.92
CA THR A 110 -21.40 -17.13 -6.35
C THR A 110 -21.75 -15.75 -6.90
N ALA A 111 -20.78 -14.86 -7.08
CA ALA A 111 -20.99 -13.57 -7.74
C ALA A 111 -21.48 -13.76 -9.19
N LYS A 112 -20.82 -14.64 -9.96
CA LYS A 112 -21.23 -15.03 -11.32
C LYS A 112 -22.66 -15.58 -11.35
N LYS A 113 -23.03 -16.50 -10.45
CA LYS A 113 -24.42 -16.98 -10.32
C LYS A 113 -25.40 -15.85 -10.01
N SER A 114 -25.05 -14.98 -9.06
CA SER A 114 -25.87 -13.81 -8.70
C SER A 114 -26.04 -12.83 -9.87
N THR A 115 -25.00 -12.59 -10.69
CA THR A 115 -25.15 -11.76 -11.90
C THR A 115 -26.06 -12.41 -12.94
N ALA A 116 -26.06 -13.74 -13.08
CA ALA A 116 -26.98 -14.44 -13.98
C ALA A 116 -28.44 -14.33 -13.50
N GLU A 117 -28.67 -14.50 -12.19
CA GLU A 117 -29.98 -14.32 -11.55
C GLU A 117 -30.48 -12.86 -11.67
N ALA A 118 -29.59 -11.88 -11.46
CA ALA A 118 -29.91 -10.47 -11.65
C ALA A 118 -30.24 -10.11 -13.11
N VAL A 119 -29.55 -10.71 -14.09
CA VAL A 119 -29.87 -10.54 -15.52
C VAL A 119 -31.21 -11.17 -15.88
N LEU A 120 -31.59 -12.31 -15.28
CA LEU A 120 -32.93 -12.89 -15.45
C LEU A 120 -34.00 -11.94 -14.88
N ALA A 121 -33.88 -11.51 -13.62
CA ALA A 121 -34.81 -10.59 -12.97
C ALA A 121 -34.92 -9.24 -13.71
N ALA A 122 -33.82 -8.73 -14.29
CA ALA A 122 -33.81 -7.52 -15.11
C ALA A 122 -34.56 -7.72 -16.44
N ASN A 123 -34.48 -8.90 -17.06
CA ASN A 123 -35.24 -9.21 -18.28
C ASN A 123 -36.73 -9.43 -17.99
N GLU A 124 -37.08 -10.04 -16.86
CA GLU A 124 -38.46 -10.20 -16.40
C GLU A 124 -39.10 -8.83 -16.11
N THR A 125 -38.44 -7.97 -15.33
CA THR A 125 -38.94 -6.61 -15.04
C THR A 125 -38.99 -5.74 -16.30
N ALA A 126 -38.00 -5.81 -17.20
CA ALA A 126 -38.07 -5.12 -18.49
C ALA A 126 -39.23 -5.62 -19.37
N SER A 127 -39.59 -6.91 -19.30
CA SER A 127 -40.73 -7.48 -20.01
C SER A 127 -42.06 -7.04 -19.39
N ALA A 128 -42.17 -7.05 -18.07
CA ALA A 128 -43.32 -6.53 -17.34
C ALA A 128 -43.56 -5.04 -17.64
N VAL A 129 -42.51 -4.21 -17.62
CA VAL A 129 -42.59 -2.78 -17.96
C VAL A 129 -43.01 -2.56 -19.42
N ARG A 130 -42.53 -3.38 -20.37
CA ARG A 130 -42.96 -3.32 -21.77
C ARG A 130 -44.45 -3.64 -21.92
N GLU A 131 -44.95 -4.63 -21.18
CA GLU A 131 -46.35 -5.06 -21.31
C GLU A 131 -47.32 -4.13 -20.56
N THR A 132 -46.96 -3.61 -19.39
CA THR A 132 -47.75 -2.54 -18.74
C THR A 132 -47.77 -1.27 -19.58
N THR A 133 -46.66 -0.89 -20.22
CA THR A 133 -46.61 0.24 -21.17
C THR A 133 -47.50 -0.01 -22.38
N ARG A 134 -47.50 -1.23 -22.95
CA ARG A 134 -48.41 -1.59 -24.05
C ARG A 134 -49.88 -1.51 -23.64
N SER A 135 -50.23 -2.06 -22.47
CA SER A 135 -51.59 -2.03 -21.94
C SER A 135 -52.06 -0.60 -21.69
N ALA A 136 -51.23 0.24 -21.05
CA ALA A 136 -51.52 1.67 -20.86
C ALA A 136 -51.70 2.41 -22.20
N VAL A 137 -50.94 2.07 -23.24
CA VAL A 137 -51.08 2.66 -24.58
C VAL A 137 -52.33 2.17 -25.33
N THR A 138 -52.77 0.92 -25.16
CA THR A 138 -54.04 0.45 -25.76
C THR A 138 -55.25 0.99 -25.00
N GLU A 139 -55.18 1.08 -23.68
CA GLU A 139 -56.16 1.72 -22.81
C GLU A 139 -56.30 3.21 -23.13
N ALA A 140 -55.20 3.97 -23.22
CA ALA A 140 -55.21 5.38 -23.58
C ALA A 140 -55.77 5.61 -25.00
N LYS A 141 -55.52 4.69 -25.95
CA LYS A 141 -56.15 4.72 -27.28
C LYS A 141 -57.66 4.46 -27.21
N ARG A 142 -58.12 3.51 -26.38
CA ARG A 142 -59.55 3.25 -26.13
C ARG A 142 -60.24 4.47 -25.51
N ALA A 143 -59.65 5.05 -24.46
CA ALA A 143 -60.15 6.27 -23.84
C ALA A 143 -60.22 7.45 -24.83
N ALA A 144 -59.18 7.66 -25.64
CA ALA A 144 -59.18 8.69 -26.67
C ALA A 144 -60.20 8.44 -27.80
N GLN A 145 -60.57 7.19 -28.08
CA GLN A 145 -61.67 6.85 -29.00
C GLN A 145 -63.03 7.15 -28.37
N LEU A 146 -63.25 6.79 -27.10
CA LEU A 146 -64.48 7.10 -26.36
C LEU A 146 -64.70 8.61 -26.27
N ILE A 147 -63.69 9.39 -25.87
CA ILE A 147 -63.76 10.86 -25.80
C ILE A 147 -64.11 11.48 -27.16
N ARG A 148 -63.62 10.92 -28.28
CA ARG A 148 -63.99 11.40 -29.62
C ARG A 148 -65.44 11.05 -29.98
N ALA A 149 -65.89 9.84 -29.67
CA ALA A 149 -67.26 9.42 -29.92
C ALA A 149 -68.27 10.24 -29.08
N GLU A 150 -67.94 10.51 -27.81
CA GLU A 150 -68.71 11.37 -26.92
C GLU A 150 -68.71 12.83 -27.39
N ALA A 151 -67.56 13.39 -27.77
CA ALA A 151 -67.48 14.74 -28.34
C ALA A 151 -68.28 14.86 -29.65
N GLN A 152 -68.29 13.83 -30.50
CA GLN A 152 -69.14 13.78 -31.70
C GLN A 152 -70.62 13.68 -31.35
N ALA A 153 -71.01 12.87 -30.37
CA ALA A 153 -72.39 12.78 -29.89
C ALA A 153 -72.87 14.10 -29.28
N MET A 154 -72.03 14.77 -28.49
CA MET A 154 -72.25 16.13 -27.98
C MET A 154 -72.42 17.14 -29.11
N GLN A 155 -71.59 17.07 -30.17
CA GLN A 155 -71.69 17.97 -31.32
C GLN A 155 -72.98 17.74 -32.11
N VAL A 156 -73.43 16.49 -32.26
CA VAL A 156 -74.75 16.18 -32.86
C VAL A 156 -75.88 16.71 -31.97
N ALA A 157 -75.85 16.49 -30.66
CA ALA A 157 -76.85 17.02 -29.73
C ALA A 157 -76.88 18.57 -29.70
N ALA A 158 -75.73 19.23 -29.83
CA ALA A 158 -75.62 20.68 -29.96
C ALA A 158 -76.23 21.18 -31.29
N ASN A 159 -76.00 20.47 -32.40
CA ASN A 159 -76.61 20.78 -33.69
C ASN A 159 -78.14 20.57 -33.66
N ASP A 160 -78.62 19.47 -33.06
CA ASP A 160 -80.05 19.17 -32.90
C ASP A 160 -80.77 20.21 -32.03
N THR A 161 -80.14 20.65 -30.93
CA THR A 161 -80.71 21.70 -30.07
C THR A 161 -80.68 23.06 -30.75
N MET A 162 -79.63 23.39 -31.52
CA MET A 162 -79.61 24.58 -32.37
C MET A 162 -80.65 24.54 -33.49
N ALA A 163 -80.92 23.37 -34.09
CA ALA A 163 -81.98 23.18 -35.08
C ALA A 163 -83.36 23.44 -34.43
N ARG A 164 -83.65 22.81 -33.28
CA ARG A 164 -84.90 23.05 -32.52
C ARG A 164 -85.05 24.51 -32.08
N LEU A 165 -83.97 25.17 -31.68
CA LEU A 165 -83.98 26.61 -31.36
C LEU A 165 -84.30 27.47 -32.59
N ASN A 166 -83.77 27.14 -33.76
CA ASN A 166 -84.13 27.80 -35.02
C ASN A 166 -85.59 27.53 -35.41
N ASP A 167 -86.09 26.31 -35.27
CA ASP A 167 -87.49 25.95 -35.58
C ASP A 167 -88.49 26.61 -34.62
N MET A 168 -88.14 26.73 -33.34
CA MET A 168 -88.91 27.53 -32.39
C MET A 168 -88.83 29.02 -32.72
N ALA A 169 -87.67 29.54 -33.17
CA ALA A 169 -87.51 30.95 -33.53
C ALA A 169 -88.24 31.32 -34.83
N THR A 170 -88.33 30.42 -35.82
CA THR A 170 -89.15 30.61 -37.02
C THR A 170 -90.64 30.50 -36.68
N SER A 171 -91.05 29.52 -35.87
CA SER A 171 -92.42 29.38 -35.38
C SER A 171 -92.85 30.58 -34.52
N ALA A 172 -91.95 31.14 -33.71
CA ALA A 172 -92.20 32.37 -32.96
C ALA A 172 -92.34 33.59 -33.89
N ARG A 173 -91.62 33.63 -35.02
CA ARG A 173 -91.77 34.70 -36.04
C ARG A 173 -93.08 34.57 -36.81
N THR A 174 -93.49 33.37 -37.21
CA THR A 174 -94.78 33.17 -37.90
C THR A 174 -95.93 33.52 -36.96
N THR A 175 -95.98 32.95 -35.77
CA THR A 175 -97.01 33.27 -34.75
C THR A 175 -96.97 34.73 -34.31
N ALA A 176 -95.81 35.40 -34.27
CA ALA A 176 -95.73 36.85 -34.05
C ALA A 176 -96.28 37.66 -35.23
N SER A 177 -96.04 37.24 -36.48
CA SER A 177 -96.61 37.91 -37.67
C SER A 177 -98.12 37.70 -37.79
N GLU A 178 -98.61 36.51 -37.45
CA GLU A 178 -100.04 36.20 -37.31
C GLU A 178 -100.67 37.01 -36.17
N SER A 179 -99.95 37.15 -35.04
CA SER A 179 -100.36 38.01 -33.93
C SER A 179 -100.36 39.49 -34.30
N GLN A 180 -99.45 39.95 -35.16
CA GLN A 180 -99.48 41.32 -35.69
C GLN A 180 -100.66 41.53 -36.65
N ALA A 181 -101.00 40.53 -37.48
CA ALA A 181 -102.23 40.56 -38.30
C ALA A 181 -103.50 40.50 -37.44
N ALA A 182 -103.48 39.75 -36.33
CA ALA A 182 -104.54 39.74 -35.33
C ALA A 182 -104.65 41.09 -34.60
N VAL A 183 -103.55 41.71 -34.21
CA VAL A 183 -103.53 43.06 -33.62
C VAL A 183 -104.06 44.10 -34.63
N ALA A 184 -103.64 44.08 -35.89
CA ALA A 184 -104.15 45.00 -36.91
C ALA A 184 -105.66 44.82 -37.20
N THR A 185 -106.20 43.59 -37.03
CA THR A 185 -107.65 43.34 -37.11
C THR A 185 -108.39 43.66 -35.82
N ILE A 186 -107.73 43.60 -34.66
CA ILE A 186 -108.23 44.09 -33.37
C ILE A 186 -108.23 45.63 -33.33
N GLU A 187 -107.24 46.32 -33.88
CA GLU A 187 -107.23 47.77 -34.05
C GLU A 187 -108.38 48.24 -34.96
N LYS A 188 -108.63 47.53 -36.07
CA LYS A 188 -109.83 47.73 -36.89
C LYS A 188 -111.15 47.52 -36.14
N ARG A 189 -111.17 46.70 -35.07
CA ARG A 189 -112.35 46.51 -34.20
C ARG A 189 -112.42 47.54 -33.07
N LEU A 190 -111.29 47.94 -32.49
CA LEU A 190 -111.20 48.99 -31.48
C LEU A 190 -111.61 50.36 -32.06
N GLY A 191 -111.27 50.64 -33.32
CA GLY A 191 -111.76 51.82 -34.04
C GLY A 191 -113.30 51.90 -34.15
N ALA A 192 -114.02 50.80 -33.94
CA ALA A 192 -115.49 50.75 -33.88
C ALA A 192 -116.05 50.72 -32.45
N ILE A 193 -115.22 50.67 -31.41
CA ILE A 193 -115.61 50.42 -30.01
C ILE A 193 -115.18 51.57 -29.06
N VAL A 194 -114.56 52.65 -29.57
CA VAL A 194 -114.22 53.88 -28.80
C VAL A 194 -115.47 54.76 -28.47
N SER A 195 -116.66 54.15 -28.40
CA SER A 195 -117.84 54.74 -27.79
C SER A 195 -118.15 54.08 -26.45
N THR A 196 -118.21 54.91 -25.39
CA THR A 196 -118.49 54.61 -23.97
C THR A 196 -117.33 54.12 -23.08
N ALA A 197 -117.28 54.70 -21.86
CA ALA A 197 -116.28 54.54 -20.81
C ALA A 197 -116.26 53.10 -20.22
N ALA A 198 -115.17 52.51 -19.73
CA ALA A 198 -114.09 52.95 -18.83
C ALA A 198 -114.51 53.14 -17.34
N VAL A 199 -113.83 52.45 -16.40
CA VAL A 199 -113.39 52.88 -15.02
C VAL A 199 -113.22 51.72 -13.99
N LYS A 200 -111.96 51.45 -13.59
CA LYS A 200 -111.45 50.92 -12.27
C LYS A 200 -111.89 49.49 -11.82
N LYS A 201 -111.23 48.78 -10.87
CA LYS A 201 -110.10 49.08 -9.94
C LYS A 201 -109.36 47.79 -9.44
N ALA A 202 -108.02 47.84 -9.26
CA ALA A 202 -107.19 47.09 -8.27
C ALA A 202 -107.26 45.52 -8.21
N ALA A 203 -106.38 44.74 -7.55
CA ALA A 203 -104.94 44.73 -7.17
C ALA A 203 -104.65 43.29 -6.60
N LYS A 204 -103.47 42.77 -6.18
CA LYS A 204 -102.06 43.23 -5.97
C LYS A 204 -101.16 41.94 -6.00
N PRO A 205 -99.82 41.97 -6.24
CA PRO A 205 -99.02 40.74 -6.43
C PRO A 205 -98.28 40.24 -5.17
N VAL A 206 -97.86 38.97 -5.18
CA VAL A 206 -96.89 38.35 -4.25
C VAL A 206 -96.02 37.32 -5.02
N GLU A 207 -94.76 37.22 -4.64
CA GLU A 207 -93.69 36.38 -5.20
C GLU A 207 -93.24 35.32 -4.17
N ARG A 208 -92.90 34.09 -4.60
CA ARG A 208 -92.00 33.16 -3.87
C ARG A 208 -91.55 31.95 -4.67
N GLN A 209 -90.44 31.35 -4.23
CA GLN A 209 -89.80 30.14 -4.78
C GLN A 209 -90.56 28.84 -4.44
N PRO A 210 -90.05 27.69 -4.90
CA PRO A 210 -89.50 26.75 -3.90
C PRO A 210 -88.09 26.22 -4.21
N GLU A 211 -87.43 25.75 -3.15
CA GLU A 211 -86.17 24.98 -3.18
C GLU A 211 -86.42 23.50 -3.58
N PRO A 212 -85.41 22.78 -4.10
CA PRO A 212 -85.32 21.33 -3.98
C PRO A 212 -84.63 20.90 -2.67
N VAL A 213 -85.07 19.78 -2.09
CA VAL A 213 -84.61 19.27 -0.78
C VAL A 213 -83.29 18.50 -0.90
N ALA A 214 -82.51 18.48 0.19
CA ALA A 214 -81.18 17.87 0.28
C ALA A 214 -81.16 16.43 0.88
N PHE A 215 -79.94 15.86 0.93
CA PHE A 215 -79.52 14.57 1.50
C PHE A 215 -79.75 13.32 0.61
N GLU A 216 -78.94 12.25 0.70
CA GLU A 216 -78.02 11.88 1.80
C GLU A 216 -76.67 11.24 1.34
N GLN A 217 -75.85 10.89 2.34
CA GLN A 217 -74.52 10.23 2.37
C GLN A 217 -74.30 9.10 1.32
N SER A 218 -73.08 8.66 1.00
CA SER A 218 -71.81 8.59 1.76
C SER A 218 -70.60 8.58 0.81
N ASP A 219 -69.33 8.54 1.21
CA ASP A 219 -68.46 8.99 2.32
C ASP A 219 -67.07 8.37 1.98
N GLU A 220 -66.02 8.64 2.74
CA GLU A 220 -64.70 7.97 2.67
C GLU A 220 -63.96 7.89 1.31
N MET A 221 -62.98 8.78 1.12
CA MET A 221 -61.59 8.29 1.07
C MET A 221 -60.58 9.38 1.42
N SER A 222 -59.93 9.23 2.58
CA SER A 222 -58.74 10.03 2.91
C SER A 222 -57.48 9.31 2.38
N THR A 223 -56.60 10.01 1.67
CA THR A 223 -55.12 9.92 1.70
C THR A 223 -54.50 10.75 0.56
N LEU A 224 -53.16 10.87 0.54
CA LEU A 224 -52.34 11.36 -0.59
C LEU A 224 -52.44 12.84 -0.99
N HIS A 225 -52.28 13.76 -0.03
CA HIS A 225 -51.86 15.15 -0.32
C HIS A 225 -50.53 15.54 0.35
N ALA A 226 -49.56 14.61 0.39
CA ALA A 226 -48.30 14.75 1.13
C ALA A 226 -47.04 14.26 0.37
N ALA A 227 -46.91 14.57 -0.93
CA ALA A 227 -45.72 14.20 -1.73
C ALA A 227 -45.46 15.15 -2.92
N ALA A 228 -45.24 16.45 -2.67
CA ALA A 228 -45.13 17.46 -3.75
C ALA A 228 -44.05 18.54 -3.55
N ASN A 229 -42.98 18.29 -2.78
CA ASN A 229 -41.89 19.26 -2.53
C ASN A 229 -40.51 18.57 -2.42
N ALA A 230 -39.96 18.07 -3.53
CA ALA A 230 -38.65 17.37 -3.53
C ALA A 230 -37.92 17.37 -4.90
N ALA A 231 -37.77 18.51 -5.59
CA ALA A 231 -37.15 18.53 -6.93
C ALA A 231 -36.35 19.79 -7.35
N VAL A 232 -35.96 20.69 -6.44
CA VAL A 232 -35.12 21.87 -6.79
C VAL A 232 -33.96 22.06 -5.81
N SER A 233 -32.77 21.60 -6.19
CA SER A 233 -31.49 22.00 -5.59
C SER A 233 -30.33 21.74 -6.57
N ARG A 234 -30.19 22.60 -7.58
CA ARG A 234 -28.93 22.77 -8.32
C ARG A 234 -28.18 23.93 -7.66
N GLY A 235 -27.01 23.66 -7.07
CA GLY A 235 -26.23 24.67 -6.34
C GLY A 235 -24.85 24.19 -5.91
N GLY A 236 -23.96 23.92 -6.86
CA GLY A 236 -22.58 23.48 -6.58
C GLY A 236 -21.69 24.60 -6.03
N SER A 237 -20.87 24.27 -5.02
CA SER A 237 -20.14 25.21 -4.17
C SER A 237 -18.99 25.98 -4.82
N ARG A 238 -18.82 27.26 -4.46
CA ARG A 238 -17.55 28.02 -4.44
C ARG A 238 -17.58 29.06 -3.31
N PRO A 239 -16.56 29.11 -2.44
CA PRO A 239 -15.53 30.17 -2.49
C PRO A 239 -14.12 29.54 -2.60
N ARG A 240 -13.04 30.16 -3.10
CA ARG A 240 -12.57 31.55 -3.28
C ARG A 240 -11.92 32.21 -2.05
N VAL A 241 -10.58 32.13 -2.05
CA VAL A 241 -9.58 33.09 -1.50
C VAL A 241 -9.56 33.29 0.01
N GLU A 242 -8.40 32.98 0.61
CA GLU A 242 -7.63 34.04 1.25
C GLU A 242 -6.12 33.85 1.01
N SER A 243 -5.38 34.96 1.05
CA SER A 243 -3.93 35.01 0.88
C SER A 243 -3.37 35.97 1.92
N ARG A 244 -2.36 35.53 2.68
CA ARG A 244 -1.70 36.38 3.66
C ARG A 244 -0.19 36.24 3.57
N MET A 245 0.43 37.27 2.99
CA MET A 245 1.80 37.63 3.34
C MET A 245 1.77 38.44 4.64
N ASP A 246 2.76 38.24 5.50
CA ASP A 246 3.29 39.25 6.40
C ASP A 246 4.80 38.94 6.55
N VAL A 247 5.66 39.97 6.49
CA VAL A 247 7.13 39.82 6.48
C VAL A 247 7.75 40.87 7.39
N THR A 248 8.57 40.44 8.35
CA THR A 248 9.42 41.34 9.15
C THR A 248 10.85 40.82 9.28
N LEU A 249 11.77 41.74 8.96
CA LEU A 249 13.23 41.73 9.07
C LEU A 249 13.71 41.50 10.53
N GLU A 250 14.95 41.16 10.90
CA GLU A 250 16.18 40.81 10.15
C GLU A 250 17.22 40.18 11.12
N ARG A 251 18.02 39.18 10.67
CA ARG A 251 19.49 39.13 10.82
C ARG A 251 20.14 37.87 10.23
N GLU A 252 21.29 38.08 9.58
CA GLU A 252 22.41 37.14 9.31
C GLU A 252 22.11 35.75 8.68
N PRO A 253 22.32 35.58 7.36
CA PRO A 253 22.17 34.30 6.68
C PRO A 253 23.44 33.42 6.82
N LYS A 254 23.49 32.57 7.85
CA LYS A 254 24.17 31.27 7.66
C LYS A 254 23.45 30.55 6.50
N LYS A 255 24.19 30.02 5.52
CA LYS A 255 23.62 29.37 4.32
C LYS A 255 23.04 27.98 4.64
N VAL A 256 21.95 27.95 5.41
CA VAL A 256 21.24 26.71 5.75
C VAL A 256 20.58 26.13 4.51
N PHE A 257 21.02 24.94 4.10
CA PHE A 257 20.46 24.21 2.96
C PHE A 257 18.95 23.98 3.14
N LYS A 258 18.16 24.54 2.20
CA LYS A 258 16.71 24.69 2.31
C LYS A 258 15.97 23.77 1.33
N GLY A 259 16.00 22.46 1.60
CA GLY A 259 15.20 21.50 0.83
C GLY A 259 15.69 20.04 0.87
N PHE A 260 15.59 19.36 2.02
CA PHE A 260 15.81 17.90 2.09
C PHE A 260 14.58 17.08 1.63
N GLY A 261 13.53 17.74 1.10
CA GLY A 261 12.28 17.13 0.65
C GLY A 261 12.27 16.63 -0.80
N SER A 262 13.42 16.24 -1.36
CA SER A 262 13.51 15.78 -2.76
C SER A 262 14.47 14.60 -2.95
N TRP A 263 14.25 13.55 -2.14
CA TRP A 263 14.94 12.26 -2.20
C TRP A 263 14.89 11.60 -3.59
N GLY A 264 13.82 11.83 -4.37
CA GLY A 264 13.62 11.27 -5.70
C GLY A 264 14.63 11.66 -6.78
N ASN A 265 15.63 12.48 -6.47
CA ASN A 265 16.77 12.75 -7.36
C ASN A 265 17.94 11.77 -7.18
N PHE A 266 18.11 11.18 -5.99
CA PHE A 266 19.25 10.32 -5.68
C PHE A 266 19.00 8.84 -5.96
N MET A 267 17.74 8.42 -6.01
CA MET A 267 17.33 7.04 -6.28
C MET A 267 16.98 6.82 -7.76
N PRO A 268 17.19 5.62 -8.31
CA PRO A 268 16.70 5.30 -9.64
C PRO A 268 15.17 5.38 -9.65
N GLN A 269 14.61 6.17 -10.56
CA GLN A 269 13.17 6.23 -10.73
C GLN A 269 12.67 4.90 -11.30
N GLN A 270 12.04 4.08 -10.45
CA GLN A 270 11.13 3.05 -10.94
C GLN A 270 9.99 3.75 -11.68
N ARG A 271 9.81 3.40 -12.95
CA ARG A 271 8.82 4.02 -13.82
C ARG A 271 7.42 3.61 -13.37
N GLU A 272 6.54 4.59 -13.16
CA GLU A 272 5.16 4.36 -12.72
C GLU A 272 4.33 3.67 -13.83
N GLU A 273 4.31 2.34 -13.83
CA GLU A 273 3.18 1.55 -14.33
C GLU A 273 2.47 0.93 -13.12
N ALA A 274 1.64 1.74 -12.46
CA ALA A 274 0.93 1.34 -11.26
C ALA A 274 -0.33 0.51 -11.60
N PRO A 275 -0.44 -0.76 -11.16
CA PRO A 275 -1.73 -1.31 -10.81
C PRO A 275 -2.25 -0.55 -9.58
N MET A 276 -3.54 -0.24 -9.53
CA MET A 276 -4.13 0.49 -8.41
C MET A 276 -4.07 -0.40 -7.15
N GLN A 277 -3.35 0.04 -6.11
CA GLN A 277 -3.37 -0.66 -4.82
C GLN A 277 -4.79 -0.65 -4.25
N ALA A 278 -5.31 -1.83 -3.91
CA ALA A 278 -6.59 -1.98 -3.24
C ALA A 278 -6.47 -1.46 -1.80
N ALA A 279 -7.54 -0.85 -1.27
CA ALA A 279 -7.58 -0.26 0.07
C ALA A 279 -7.70 -1.30 1.21
N ASN A 280 -6.98 -2.41 1.07
CA ASN A 280 -7.18 -3.65 1.83
C ASN A 280 -5.96 -4.03 2.69
N GLU A 281 -4.78 -3.47 2.40
CA GLU A 281 -3.50 -3.93 2.98
C GLU A 281 -3.20 -3.31 4.37
N SER A 282 -3.94 -2.28 4.79
CA SER A 282 -3.75 -1.59 6.08
C SER A 282 -4.60 -2.18 7.23
N ALA A 283 -4.89 -3.49 7.20
CA ALA A 283 -5.82 -4.13 8.13
C ALA A 283 -5.29 -5.45 8.75
N PHE A 284 -4.06 -5.85 8.45
CA PHE A 284 -3.39 -7.03 9.04
C PHE A 284 -2.14 -6.65 9.82
N GLU A 285 -2.31 -5.72 10.78
CA GLU A 285 -1.44 -5.67 11.95
C GLU A 285 -1.71 -6.95 12.76
N LEU A 286 -0.92 -7.99 12.48
CA LEU A 286 -1.14 -9.34 13.00
C LEU A 286 -1.02 -9.33 14.53
N ALA A 287 -2.09 -9.71 15.23
CA ALA A 287 -2.16 -9.64 16.68
C ALA A 287 -1.14 -10.58 17.35
N ASP A 288 0.00 -10.02 17.79
CA ASP A 288 1.05 -10.74 18.51
C ASP A 288 0.57 -11.12 19.92
N PHE A 289 0.09 -12.37 20.05
CA PHE A 289 -0.35 -12.94 21.32
C PHE A 289 0.82 -13.42 22.19
N GLY A 290 1.67 -12.47 22.59
CA GLY A 290 2.29 -12.48 23.91
C GLY A 290 3.75 -12.90 23.98
N ARG A 291 4.65 -12.03 23.50
CA ARG A 291 5.96 -11.85 24.14
C ARG A 291 6.23 -10.39 24.47
N ASN A 292 6.36 -10.08 25.75
CA ASN A 292 6.91 -8.80 26.23
C ASN A 292 8.45 -8.81 26.13
N GLU A 293 8.98 -9.13 24.95
CA GLU A 293 10.36 -8.86 24.57
C GLU A 293 10.32 -7.60 23.68
N PRO A 294 11.15 -6.57 23.90
CA PRO A 294 11.07 -5.35 23.10
C PRO A 294 11.36 -5.68 21.64
N ALA A 295 10.44 -5.33 20.74
CA ALA A 295 10.60 -5.54 19.31
C ALA A 295 11.95 -4.97 18.86
N VAL A 296 12.87 -5.86 18.45
CA VAL A 296 14.22 -5.48 18.09
C VAL A 296 14.13 -4.63 16.83
N ASP A 297 14.55 -3.36 16.93
CA ASP A 297 14.55 -2.42 15.82
C ASP A 297 15.62 -2.80 14.80
N THR A 298 15.31 -3.82 13.99
CA THR A 298 16.17 -4.34 12.93
C THR A 298 16.48 -3.28 11.88
N GLU A 299 15.60 -2.29 11.69
CA GLU A 299 15.81 -1.18 10.76
C GLU A 299 16.81 -0.18 11.32
N GLY A 300 16.63 0.25 12.58
CA GLY A 300 17.58 1.08 13.32
C GLY A 300 18.94 0.39 13.48
N GLN A 301 18.97 -0.93 13.66
CA GLN A 301 20.22 -1.71 13.66
C GLN A 301 20.91 -1.69 12.29
N ILE A 302 20.20 -1.93 11.18
CA ILE A 302 20.81 -1.85 9.84
C ILE A 302 21.32 -0.43 9.55
N LYS A 303 20.58 0.62 9.95
CA LYS A 303 21.00 2.03 9.83
C LYS A 303 22.27 2.32 10.65
N THR A 304 22.30 1.88 11.90
CA THR A 304 23.46 2.06 12.81
C THR A 304 24.67 1.30 12.28
N ASN A 305 24.52 0.01 11.95
CA ASN A 305 25.59 -0.83 11.41
C ASN A 305 26.16 -0.28 10.09
N ALA A 306 25.35 0.38 9.25
CA ALA A 306 25.82 1.02 8.02
C ALA A 306 26.65 2.30 8.29
N ILE A 307 26.29 3.11 9.29
CA ILE A 307 27.10 4.25 9.76
C ILE A 307 28.40 3.75 10.41
N ASP A 308 28.30 2.75 11.30
CA ASP A 308 29.43 2.15 11.97
C ASP A 308 30.40 1.49 10.99
N LEU A 309 29.92 0.86 9.91
CA LEU A 309 30.77 0.32 8.84
C LEU A 309 31.64 1.40 8.20
N VAL A 310 31.06 2.56 7.88
CA VAL A 310 31.80 3.65 7.25
C VAL A 310 32.79 4.26 8.25
N THR A 311 32.35 4.49 9.49
CA THR A 311 33.19 5.00 10.59
C THR A 311 34.36 4.06 10.88
N ASN A 312 34.12 2.75 11.00
CA ASN A 312 35.14 1.71 11.22
C ASN A 312 36.02 1.44 9.98
N SER A 313 35.66 1.95 8.79
CA SER A 313 36.59 2.03 7.65
C SER A 313 37.61 3.17 7.81
N GLY A 314 37.46 4.00 8.85
CA GLY A 314 38.26 5.20 9.11
C GLY A 314 37.81 6.37 8.23
N VAL A 315 36.52 6.46 7.89
CA VAL A 315 35.92 7.55 7.12
C VAL A 315 34.98 8.31 8.04
N ASP A 316 35.30 9.57 8.31
CA ASP A 316 34.36 10.50 8.92
C ASP A 316 33.27 10.85 7.90
N LEU A 317 32.02 10.91 8.35
CA LEU A 317 30.88 11.26 7.50
C LEU A 317 30.70 12.79 7.43
N ASP A 318 31.08 13.56 8.44
CA ASP A 318 30.88 15.01 8.44
C ASP A 318 31.85 15.75 7.51
N ASP A 319 33.09 15.30 7.43
CA ASP A 319 34.13 15.82 6.55
C ASP A 319 34.05 15.29 5.10
N VAL A 320 33.04 14.46 4.75
CA VAL A 320 32.97 13.76 3.46
C VAL A 320 31.67 14.02 2.71
N LEU A 321 31.83 14.26 1.40
CA LEU A 321 30.80 14.75 0.47
C LEU A 321 30.21 16.10 0.94
N ASP A 322 30.89 17.18 0.56
CA ASP A 322 30.42 18.55 0.76
C ASP A 322 29.06 18.79 0.09
N ALA A 323 28.34 19.82 0.52
CA ALA A 323 27.04 20.19 -0.07
C ALA A 323 27.11 20.42 -1.59
N SER A 324 28.25 20.88 -2.12
CA SER A 324 28.52 21.02 -3.56
C SER A 324 28.74 19.68 -4.27
N ASP A 325 29.37 18.70 -3.63
CA ASP A 325 29.52 17.36 -4.19
C ASP A 325 28.18 16.62 -4.17
N LEU A 326 27.41 16.74 -3.09
CA LEU A 326 26.05 16.19 -3.00
C LEU A 326 25.15 16.76 -4.11
N GLU A 327 25.26 18.06 -4.44
CA GLU A 327 24.53 18.63 -5.58
C GLU A 327 25.05 18.10 -6.94
N ARG A 328 26.38 17.93 -7.11
CA ARG A 328 26.96 17.33 -8.32
C ARG A 328 26.47 15.88 -8.51
N ILE A 329 26.48 15.10 -7.45
CA ILE A 329 26.00 13.72 -7.40
C ILE A 329 24.49 13.65 -7.66
N ALA A 330 23.69 14.59 -7.12
CA ALA A 330 22.26 14.69 -7.40
C ALA A 330 21.95 14.95 -8.88
N ARG A 331 22.79 15.74 -9.57
CA ARG A 331 22.68 15.97 -11.01
C ARG A 331 23.03 14.69 -11.78
N CYS A 332 24.22 14.12 -11.55
CA CYS A 332 24.68 12.88 -12.20
C CYS A 332 23.81 11.65 -11.90
N SER A 333 23.05 11.66 -10.81
CA SER A 333 22.07 10.62 -10.49
C SER A 333 20.88 10.58 -11.46
N ARG A 334 20.50 11.74 -12.04
CA ARG A 334 19.48 11.79 -13.10
C ARG A 334 19.96 11.16 -14.41
N ASP A 335 21.27 11.16 -14.65
CA ASP A 335 21.92 10.48 -15.78
C ASP A 335 22.09 8.96 -15.53
N GLY A 336 21.76 8.48 -14.32
CA GLY A 336 21.69 7.07 -13.96
C GLY A 336 22.66 6.63 -12.85
N ALA A 337 22.43 5.42 -12.32
CA ALA A 337 23.18 4.91 -11.17
C ALA A 337 24.70 4.75 -11.41
N SER A 338 25.12 4.46 -12.65
CA SER A 338 26.54 4.40 -13.02
C SER A 338 27.22 5.78 -13.02
N ALA A 339 26.51 6.82 -13.48
CA ALA A 339 26.96 8.21 -13.43
C ALA A 339 27.00 8.73 -11.98
N ARG A 340 25.99 8.41 -11.16
CA ARG A 340 25.99 8.67 -9.70
C ARG A 340 27.25 8.10 -9.02
N ARG A 341 27.52 6.80 -9.22
CA ARG A 341 28.66 6.13 -8.57
C ARG A 341 30.00 6.70 -9.03
N ARG A 342 30.16 7.03 -10.32
CA ARG A 342 31.36 7.73 -10.79
C ARG A 342 31.50 9.09 -10.12
N ALA A 343 30.45 9.90 -10.04
CA ALA A 343 30.49 11.21 -9.38
C ALA A 343 30.83 11.14 -7.87
N VAL A 344 30.45 10.05 -7.18
CA VAL A 344 30.86 9.77 -5.78
C VAL A 344 32.33 9.37 -5.70
N ILE A 345 32.82 8.49 -6.59
CA ILE A 345 34.23 8.10 -6.67
C ILE A 345 35.11 9.32 -6.98
N ASP A 346 34.66 10.21 -7.86
CA ASP A 346 35.35 11.45 -8.22
C ASP A 346 35.32 12.50 -7.08
N ALA A 347 34.33 12.44 -6.17
CA ALA A 347 34.24 13.32 -5.00
C ALA A 347 35.08 12.82 -3.82
N ALA A 348 34.99 11.53 -3.50
CA ALA A 348 35.56 10.96 -2.28
C ALA A 348 36.37 9.66 -2.54
N PRO A 349 37.37 9.67 -3.45
CA PRO A 349 38.08 8.45 -3.85
C PRO A 349 38.80 7.76 -2.68
N GLY A 350 39.34 8.56 -1.75
CA GLY A 350 39.97 8.07 -0.52
C GLY A 350 38.99 7.51 0.52
N ALA A 351 37.71 7.89 0.48
CA ALA A 351 36.68 7.29 1.33
C ALA A 351 36.23 5.93 0.74
N VAL A 352 35.85 5.89 -0.53
CA VAL A 352 35.45 4.66 -1.22
C VAL A 352 36.56 3.60 -1.14
N THR A 353 37.82 3.97 -1.36
CA THR A 353 38.97 3.05 -1.25
C THR A 353 39.18 2.51 0.18
N ARG A 354 38.89 3.29 1.22
CA ARG A 354 38.94 2.84 2.62
C ARG A 354 37.83 1.82 2.91
N ILE A 355 36.61 2.12 2.48
CA ILE A 355 35.42 1.26 2.64
C ILE A 355 35.63 -0.08 1.91
N VAL A 356 36.06 -0.07 0.64
CA VAL A 356 36.39 -1.30 -0.12
C VAL A 356 37.46 -2.13 0.59
N ARG A 357 38.49 -1.51 1.19
CA ARG A 357 39.53 -2.22 1.97
C ARG A 357 39.01 -2.73 3.32
N HIS A 358 37.99 -2.11 3.91
CA HIS A 358 37.34 -2.62 5.12
C HIS A 358 36.48 -3.85 4.78
N MET A 359 35.60 -3.75 3.79
CA MET A 359 34.71 -4.83 3.33
C MET A 359 35.49 -6.06 2.83
N LYS A 360 36.66 -5.88 2.18
CA LYS A 360 37.54 -6.99 1.77
C LYS A 360 38.28 -7.69 2.92
N ARG A 361 38.20 -7.18 4.16
CA ARG A 361 38.78 -7.81 5.37
C ARG A 361 37.71 -8.36 6.30
N ASN A 362 36.54 -7.74 6.34
CA ASN A 362 35.45 -8.07 7.26
C ASN A 362 34.22 -8.51 6.45
N ALA A 363 33.92 -9.81 6.43
CA ALA A 363 32.77 -10.37 5.70
C ALA A 363 31.44 -9.79 6.19
N ASP A 364 31.25 -9.69 7.52
CA ASP A 364 30.04 -9.15 8.13
C ASP A 364 29.75 -7.70 7.68
N ALA A 365 30.80 -6.92 7.44
CA ALA A 365 30.68 -5.57 6.88
C ALA A 365 30.30 -5.60 5.39
N HIS A 366 30.83 -6.54 4.61
CA HIS A 366 30.42 -6.73 3.22
C HIS A 366 28.92 -7.08 3.12
N ASP A 367 28.43 -7.96 3.98
CA ASP A 367 27.03 -8.42 3.93
C ASP A 367 26.07 -7.40 4.56
N THR A 368 26.52 -6.63 5.57
CA THR A 368 25.84 -5.41 6.05
C THR A 368 25.68 -4.38 4.92
N ALA A 369 26.74 -4.13 4.15
CA ALA A 369 26.71 -3.19 3.03
C ALA A 369 25.74 -3.63 1.92
N ILE A 370 25.67 -4.93 1.61
CA ILE A 370 24.69 -5.49 0.66
C ILE A 370 23.26 -5.30 1.19
N THR A 371 23.02 -5.64 2.46
CA THR A 371 21.71 -5.52 3.13
C THR A 371 21.22 -4.07 3.20
N PHE A 372 22.12 -3.11 3.43
CA PHE A 372 21.78 -1.69 3.41
C PHE A 372 21.54 -1.16 1.99
N ARG A 373 22.37 -1.57 1.00
CA ARG A 373 22.21 -1.17 -0.40
C ARG A 373 20.89 -1.64 -1.01
N SER A 374 20.42 -2.84 -0.66
CA SER A 374 19.17 -3.43 -1.15
C SER A 374 17.91 -2.77 -0.57
N ARG A 375 18.04 -2.04 0.55
CA ARG A 375 16.96 -1.30 1.22
C ARG A 375 17.19 0.22 1.16
N PRO A 376 17.14 0.87 -0.02
CA PRO A 376 17.42 2.31 -0.19
C PRO A 376 16.53 3.22 0.67
N ASP A 377 15.34 2.76 1.05
CA ASP A 377 14.43 3.48 1.94
C ASP A 377 14.94 3.62 3.38
N LEU A 378 15.80 2.71 3.86
CA LEU A 378 16.41 2.83 5.19
C LEU A 378 17.33 4.05 5.31
N ALA A 379 17.87 4.54 4.19
CA ALA A 379 18.67 5.76 4.20
C ALA A 379 17.83 7.03 4.50
N LYS A 380 16.49 6.93 4.42
CA LYS A 380 15.56 7.96 4.89
C LYS A 380 15.41 7.86 6.41
N SER A 381 15.47 9.00 7.09
CA SER A 381 15.15 9.15 8.51
C SER A 381 14.49 10.50 8.77
N ASP A 382 13.54 10.55 9.70
CA ASP A 382 12.86 11.79 10.09
C ASP A 382 13.78 12.75 10.88
N LYS A 383 14.84 12.20 11.50
CA LYS A 383 15.89 13.00 12.14
C LYS A 383 16.82 13.58 11.07
N LYS A 384 16.88 14.91 10.98
CA LYS A 384 17.57 15.64 9.89
C LYS A 384 19.10 15.44 9.85
N SER A 385 19.75 15.22 11.00
CA SER A 385 21.20 14.95 11.07
C SER A 385 21.52 13.52 10.64
N GLU A 386 20.89 12.54 11.28
CA GLU A 386 20.96 11.12 10.91
C GLU A 386 20.71 10.90 9.41
N GLY A 387 19.80 11.68 8.82
CA GLY A 387 19.45 11.63 7.41
C GLY A 387 20.50 12.20 6.44
N SER A 388 21.41 13.09 6.85
CA SER A 388 22.57 13.43 6.01
C SER A 388 23.59 12.30 6.00
N ASP A 389 23.79 11.66 7.14
CA ASP A 389 24.89 10.73 7.36
C ASP A 389 24.54 9.35 6.78
N LEU A 390 23.28 8.95 6.86
CA LEU A 390 22.71 7.81 6.12
C LEU A 390 22.76 8.01 4.59
N VAL A 391 22.54 9.24 4.08
CA VAL A 391 22.72 9.55 2.64
C VAL A 391 24.17 9.41 2.23
N ARG A 392 25.09 10.01 2.99
CA ARG A 392 26.54 9.93 2.76
C ARG A 392 27.02 8.47 2.77
N ALA A 393 26.62 7.71 3.80
CA ALA A 393 26.93 6.28 3.91
C ALA A 393 26.36 5.48 2.73
N TYR A 394 25.09 5.68 2.35
CA TYR A 394 24.47 4.97 1.22
C TYR A 394 25.18 5.26 -0.11
N LEU A 395 25.51 6.52 -0.39
CA LEU A 395 26.23 6.92 -1.60
C LEU A 395 27.63 6.28 -1.66
N LEU A 396 28.37 6.32 -0.55
CA LEU A 396 29.70 5.71 -0.44
C LEU A 396 29.66 4.17 -0.54
N ILE A 397 28.64 3.52 0.03
CA ILE A 397 28.45 2.07 -0.01
C ILE A 397 28.03 1.59 -1.41
N ASP A 398 27.09 2.27 -2.08
CA ASP A 398 26.73 1.96 -3.47
C ASP A 398 27.94 2.12 -4.41
N ALA A 399 28.79 3.12 -4.18
CA ALA A 399 30.04 3.33 -4.91
C ALA A 399 31.16 2.33 -4.57
N ALA A 400 31.16 1.75 -3.36
CA ALA A 400 32.10 0.71 -2.94
C ALA A 400 31.70 -0.70 -3.43
N LEU A 401 30.40 -0.95 -3.65
CA LEU A 401 29.84 -2.18 -4.23
C LEU A 401 29.68 -2.08 -5.77
N ALA A 402 30.68 -1.50 -6.45
CA ALA A 402 30.66 -1.15 -7.86
C ALA A 402 31.74 -1.88 -8.68
#